data_AF-I6ML05-F1
#
_entry.id   AF-I6ML05-F1
#
_cell.length_a   1.000
_cell.length_b   1.000
_cell.length_c   1.000
_cell.angle_alpha   90.00
_cell.angle_beta   90.00
_cell.angle_gamma   90.00
#
_symmetry.space_group_name_H-M   'P 1'
#
loop_
_entity.id
_entity.type
_entity.pdbx_description
1 polymer ?
#
loop_
_entity_poly.entity_id
_entity_poly.type
_entity_poly.pdbx_seq_one_letter_code
_entity_poly.pdbx_strand_id
1 'polypeptide(L)'
;AMIKAYWAEKAGVDPVKIYSVSVMPCTAKKWETKRNDDMRSAAKFLGKDTGPDVDIVITTRELARMIKQAGIKILDLPDEEADNPMGPYTGAGTIFGVTGGVMEAAVRSAYYLVTKKELSDINFKPARGLEGVKEGEVDFGNGTKIRIAVAHQMGNIEKVLNDVRAARDAGKEPLYHFI
;
A
#
# COMPACT_ATOMS: atom_id res chain seq x y z
N ALA A 1 -13.24 -2.98 -0.79
CA ALA A 1 -13.63 -4.37 -1.04
C ALA A 1 -13.89 -5.13 0.27
N MET A 2 -12.85 -5.46 1.04
CA MET A 2 -12.96 -6.39 2.19
C MET A 2 -13.97 -5.97 3.26
N ILE A 3 -14.06 -4.67 3.57
CA ILE A 3 -14.99 -4.16 4.59
C ILE A 3 -16.46 -4.43 4.20
N LYS A 4 -16.85 -4.06 2.97
CA LYS A 4 -18.22 -4.25 2.47
C LYS A 4 -18.53 -5.69 2.02
N ALA A 5 -17.55 -6.59 1.96
CA ALA A 5 -17.75 -7.99 1.61
C ALA A 5 -17.54 -8.88 2.84
N TYR A 6 -16.28 -9.22 3.12
CA TYR A 6 -15.90 -10.16 4.17
C TYR A 6 -16.27 -9.67 5.59
N TRP A 7 -15.94 -8.43 5.94
CA TRP A 7 -16.23 -7.92 7.29
C TRP A 7 -17.74 -7.79 7.51
N ALA A 8 -18.47 -7.28 6.53
CA ALA A 8 -19.93 -7.14 6.58
C ALA A 8 -20.62 -8.48 6.88
N GLU A 9 -20.19 -9.55 6.20
CA GLU A 9 -20.67 -10.91 6.45
C GLU A 9 -20.37 -11.36 7.89
N LYS A 10 -19.13 -11.19 8.35
CA LYS A 10 -18.72 -11.59 9.72
C LYS A 10 -19.43 -10.79 10.82
N ALA A 11 -19.71 -9.52 10.57
CA ALA A 11 -20.40 -8.64 11.51
C ALA A 11 -21.94 -8.77 11.44
N GLY A 12 -22.48 -9.51 10.46
CA GLY A 12 -23.93 -9.60 10.24
C GLY A 12 -24.58 -8.27 9.84
N VAL A 13 -23.81 -7.36 9.22
CA VAL A 13 -24.25 -6.02 8.83
C VAL A 13 -24.58 -6.01 7.34
N ASP A 14 -25.71 -5.41 6.95
CA ASP A 14 -26.01 -5.20 5.53
C ASP A 14 -24.94 -4.28 4.91
N PRO A 15 -24.19 -4.73 3.89
CA PRO A 15 -23.12 -3.93 3.31
C PRO A 15 -23.58 -2.63 2.64
N VAL A 16 -24.86 -2.50 2.30
CA VAL A 16 -25.44 -1.24 1.79
C VAL A 16 -25.54 -0.18 2.88
N LYS A 17 -25.59 -0.59 4.16
CA LYS A 17 -25.63 0.32 5.31
C LYS A 17 -24.24 0.77 5.76
N ILE A 18 -23.17 0.18 5.20
CA ILE A 18 -21.80 0.50 5.57
C ILE A 18 -21.35 1.76 4.82
N TYR A 19 -20.97 2.78 5.58
CA TYR A 19 -20.29 3.95 5.06
C TYR A 19 -18.80 3.87 5.37
N SER A 20 -18.01 3.54 4.36
CA SER A 20 -16.56 3.31 4.43
C SER A 20 -15.81 4.63 4.30
N VAL A 21 -15.24 5.09 5.42
CA VAL A 21 -14.41 6.30 5.51
C VAL A 21 -12.95 5.90 5.57
N SER A 22 -12.16 6.44 4.66
CA SER A 22 -10.72 6.18 4.61
C SER A 22 -9.91 7.43 4.96
N VAL A 23 -8.97 7.30 5.90
CA VAL A 23 -8.06 8.37 6.31
C VAL A 23 -6.73 8.19 5.59
N MET A 24 -6.33 9.17 4.77
CA MET A 24 -5.18 9.04 3.88
C MET A 24 -4.24 10.24 3.97
N PRO A 25 -2.91 10.06 3.88
CA PRO A 25 -1.97 11.18 3.84
C PRO A 25 -1.91 11.86 2.45
N CYS A 26 -2.58 11.30 1.43
CA CYS A 26 -2.51 11.73 0.04
C CYS A 26 -3.88 12.18 -0.49
N THR A 27 -3.90 13.28 -1.24
CA THR A 27 -5.11 13.77 -1.91
C THR A 27 -5.50 12.93 -3.12
N ALA A 28 -4.55 12.25 -3.78
CA ALA A 28 -4.83 11.40 -4.93
C ALA A 28 -5.83 10.27 -4.60
N LYS A 29 -5.81 9.77 -3.36
CA LYS A 29 -6.75 8.74 -2.88
C LYS A 29 -8.21 9.20 -2.96
N LYS A 30 -8.49 10.52 -2.88
CA LYS A 30 -9.85 11.05 -3.08
C LYS A 30 -10.38 10.83 -4.50
N TRP A 31 -9.51 10.92 -5.49
CA TRP A 31 -9.86 10.61 -6.88
C TRP A 31 -9.92 9.10 -7.11
N GLU A 32 -8.99 8.35 -6.49
CA GLU A 32 -8.88 6.91 -6.65
C GLU A 32 -10.19 6.17 -6.35
N THR A 33 -10.96 6.59 -5.34
CA THR A 33 -12.23 5.93 -4.98
C THR A 33 -13.29 5.94 -6.09
N LYS A 34 -13.14 6.81 -7.10
CA LYS A 34 -14.07 6.96 -8.22
C LYS A 34 -13.40 6.73 -9.58
N ARG A 35 -12.18 6.17 -9.57
CA ARG A 35 -11.35 6.04 -10.77
C ARG A 35 -12.00 5.19 -11.86
N ASN A 36 -12.53 4.03 -11.50
CA ASN A 36 -13.14 3.06 -12.41
C ASN A 36 -14.03 2.06 -11.65
N ASP A 37 -14.61 1.11 -12.39
CA ASP A 37 -15.50 0.09 -11.84
C ASP A 37 -14.82 -0.91 -10.90
N ASP A 38 -13.48 -0.96 -10.86
CA ASP A 38 -12.76 -1.81 -9.90
C ASP A 38 -12.91 -1.28 -8.47
N MET A 39 -13.26 0.00 -8.31
CA MET A 39 -13.57 0.61 -7.02
C MET A 39 -14.95 0.21 -6.49
N ARG A 40 -15.63 -0.74 -7.14
CA ARG A 40 -16.91 -1.34 -6.75
C ARG A 40 -16.79 -2.86 -6.64
N SER A 41 -15.62 -3.36 -6.24
CA SER A 41 -15.33 -4.79 -6.18
C SER A 41 -16.28 -5.55 -5.24
N ALA A 42 -16.67 -4.96 -4.10
CA ALA A 42 -17.63 -5.59 -3.19
C ALA A 42 -19.01 -5.74 -3.84
N ALA A 43 -19.47 -4.72 -4.57
CA ALA A 43 -20.75 -4.78 -5.26
C ALA A 43 -20.77 -5.88 -6.34
N LYS A 44 -19.69 -5.98 -7.14
CA LYS A 44 -19.51 -7.05 -8.13
C LYS A 44 -19.50 -8.43 -7.49
N PHE A 45 -18.72 -8.59 -6.42
CA PHE A 45 -18.58 -9.88 -5.71
C PHE A 45 -19.91 -10.36 -5.11
N LEU A 46 -20.69 -9.45 -4.54
CA LEU A 46 -21.95 -9.78 -3.88
C LEU A 46 -23.16 -9.83 -4.82
N GLY A 47 -23.02 -9.40 -6.08
CA GLY A 47 -24.15 -9.22 -7.00
C GLY A 47 -25.19 -8.21 -6.48
N LYS A 48 -24.78 -7.28 -5.62
CA LYS A 48 -25.64 -6.31 -4.92
C LYS A 48 -24.98 -4.93 -5.00
N ASP A 49 -25.72 -3.88 -5.36
CA ASP A 49 -25.14 -2.52 -5.36
C ASP A 49 -24.92 -2.04 -3.92
N THR A 50 -23.65 -2.06 -3.48
CA THR A 50 -23.19 -1.56 -2.19
C THR A 50 -22.51 -0.19 -2.31
N GLY A 51 -22.61 0.44 -3.48
CA GLY A 51 -21.88 1.65 -3.82
C GLY A 51 -20.39 1.40 -4.07
N PRO A 52 -19.56 2.45 -4.01
CA PRO A 52 -18.10 2.34 -4.01
C PRO A 52 -17.59 1.56 -2.80
N ASP A 53 -16.47 0.88 -2.95
CA ASP A 53 -15.76 0.17 -1.88
C ASP A 53 -15.31 1.11 -0.73
N VAL A 54 -15.02 2.36 -1.08
CA VAL A 54 -14.67 3.46 -0.17
C VAL A 54 -15.55 4.64 -0.52
N ASP A 55 -16.45 5.02 0.38
CA ASP A 55 -17.45 6.06 0.13
C ASP A 55 -16.82 7.46 0.14
N ILE A 56 -15.87 7.68 1.06
CA ILE A 56 -15.14 8.95 1.16
C ILE A 56 -13.71 8.74 1.64
N VAL A 57 -12.82 9.60 1.15
CA VAL A 57 -11.47 9.75 1.67
C VAL A 57 -11.33 11.13 2.32
N ILE A 58 -10.86 11.14 3.56
CA ILE A 58 -10.44 12.35 4.27
C ILE A 58 -8.92 12.32 4.47
N THR A 59 -8.31 13.49 4.47
CA THR A 59 -6.88 13.61 4.72
C THR A 59 -6.58 13.62 6.22
N THR A 60 -5.36 13.27 6.60
CA THR A 60 -4.87 13.43 7.98
C THR A 60 -5.12 14.85 8.53
N ARG A 61 -4.99 15.88 7.67
CA ARG A 61 -5.26 17.27 8.06
C ARG A 61 -6.74 17.55 8.30
N GLU A 62 -7.64 16.94 7.51
CA GLU A 62 -9.08 17.08 7.70
C GLU A 62 -9.52 16.39 8.99
N LEU A 63 -9.05 15.16 9.24
CA LEU A 63 -9.29 14.45 10.49
C LEU A 63 -8.77 15.25 11.71
N ALA A 64 -7.54 15.76 11.64
CA ALA A 64 -6.97 16.55 12.73
C ALA A 64 -7.79 17.81 13.06
N ARG A 65 -8.43 18.44 12.05
CA ARG A 65 -9.34 19.57 12.27
C ARG A 65 -10.64 19.12 12.94
N MET A 66 -11.22 18.00 12.52
CA MET A 66 -12.44 17.44 13.13
C MET A 66 -12.22 17.09 14.60
N ILE A 67 -11.09 16.44 14.93
CA ILE A 67 -10.70 16.10 16.32
C ILE A 67 -10.59 17.37 17.18
N LYS A 68 -9.92 18.41 16.66
CA LYS A 68 -9.78 19.70 17.36
C LYS A 68 -11.13 20.41 17.55
N GLN A 69 -11.99 20.40 16.53
CA GLN A 69 -13.32 21.01 16.59
C GLN A 69 -14.24 20.29 17.60
N ALA A 70 -14.08 18.97 17.74
CA ALA A 70 -14.79 18.18 18.74
C ALA A 70 -14.25 18.37 20.18
N GLY A 71 -13.17 19.15 20.37
CA GLY A 71 -12.55 19.34 21.69
C GLY A 71 -11.79 18.12 22.23
N ILE A 72 -11.49 17.14 21.36
CA ILE A 72 -10.83 15.90 21.76
C ILE A 72 -9.32 16.14 21.92
N LYS A 73 -8.80 15.80 23.10
CA LYS A 73 -7.36 15.84 23.40
C LYS A 73 -6.75 14.45 23.17
N ILE A 74 -6.31 14.20 21.94
CA ILE A 74 -5.83 12.87 21.54
C ILE A 74 -4.64 12.35 22.37
N LEU A 75 -3.79 13.25 22.88
CA LEU A 75 -2.62 12.89 23.70
C LEU A 75 -2.99 12.46 25.13
N ASP A 76 -4.22 12.74 25.57
CA ASP A 76 -4.71 12.39 26.90
C ASP A 76 -5.56 11.09 26.87
N LEU A 77 -5.77 10.51 25.68
CA LEU A 77 -6.55 9.28 25.53
C LEU A 77 -5.69 8.05 25.86
N PRO A 78 -6.27 7.02 26.49
CA PRO A 78 -5.59 5.73 26.62
C PRO A 78 -5.39 5.09 25.23
N ASP A 79 -4.36 4.27 25.12
CA ASP A 79 -4.16 3.43 23.93
C ASP A 79 -5.28 2.40 23.83
N GLU A 80 -5.76 2.17 22.60
CA GLU A 80 -6.78 1.17 22.27
C GLU A 80 -6.30 0.31 21.10
N GLU A 81 -6.73 -0.96 21.09
CA GLU A 81 -6.45 -1.87 19.98
C GLU A 81 -7.37 -1.61 18.79
N ALA A 82 -6.86 -1.88 17.58
CA ALA A 82 -7.67 -1.80 16.37
C ALA A 82 -8.69 -2.96 16.29
N ASP A 83 -9.85 -2.69 15.69
CA ASP A 83 -10.98 -3.63 15.64
C ASP A 83 -10.67 -4.94 14.88
N ASN A 84 -11.07 -6.08 15.44
CA ASN A 84 -10.99 -7.39 14.78
C ASN A 84 -12.19 -7.60 13.81
N PRO A 85 -12.04 -8.29 12.66
CA PRO A 85 -10.85 -8.99 12.13
C PRO A 85 -9.93 -8.18 11.22
N MET A 86 -10.22 -6.92 10.95
CA MET A 86 -9.49 -6.14 9.92
C MET A 86 -8.40 -5.22 10.49
N GLY A 87 -8.33 -5.09 11.82
CA GLY A 87 -7.41 -4.25 12.56
C GLY A 87 -6.02 -4.84 12.82
N PRO A 88 -5.86 -6.15 13.08
CA PRO A 88 -4.52 -6.72 13.26
C PRO A 88 -3.64 -6.51 12.01
N TYR A 89 -2.48 -5.90 12.18
CA TYR A 89 -1.49 -5.67 11.12
C TYR A 89 -0.11 -6.20 11.52
N THR A 90 0.73 -6.49 10.52
CA THR A 90 2.14 -6.85 10.75
C THR A 90 3.04 -5.63 10.54
N GLY A 91 4.28 -5.67 11.04
CA GLY A 91 5.24 -4.59 10.83
C GLY A 91 5.52 -4.27 9.35
N ALA A 92 5.29 -5.23 8.43
CA ALA A 92 5.35 -4.99 6.99
C ALA A 92 4.21 -4.08 6.49
N GLY A 93 3.02 -4.16 7.10
CA GLY A 93 1.91 -3.24 6.86
C GLY A 93 2.21 -1.82 7.35
N THR A 94 2.94 -1.69 8.47
CA THR A 94 3.31 -0.39 9.04
C THR A 94 4.28 0.39 8.14
N ILE A 95 5.26 -0.28 7.51
CA ILE A 95 6.25 0.41 6.67
C ILE A 95 5.70 0.85 5.31
N PHE A 96 4.49 0.44 4.91
CA PHE A 96 3.90 0.85 3.62
C PHE A 96 3.84 2.38 3.46
N GLY A 97 3.70 3.13 4.56
CA GLY A 97 3.62 4.59 4.56
C GLY A 97 4.93 5.34 4.29
N VAL A 98 6.08 4.65 4.24
CA VAL A 98 7.39 5.27 3.96
C VAL A 98 7.92 4.91 2.58
N THR A 99 8.73 5.79 2.00
CA THR A 99 9.34 5.55 0.68
C THR A 99 10.20 4.29 0.73
N GLY A 100 9.91 3.33 -0.15
CA GLY A 100 10.59 2.03 -0.21
C GLY A 100 9.95 0.93 0.66
N GLY A 101 8.98 1.26 1.52
CA GLY A 101 8.37 0.27 2.41
C GLY A 101 7.46 -0.74 1.71
N VAL A 102 6.79 -0.35 0.61
CA VAL A 102 6.04 -1.28 -0.25
C VAL A 102 6.99 -2.31 -0.88
N MET A 103 8.10 -1.81 -1.44
CA MET A 103 9.15 -2.64 -2.04
C MET A 103 9.73 -3.61 -1.01
N GLU A 104 10.08 -3.10 0.17
CA GLU A 104 10.64 -3.89 1.26
C GLU A 104 9.66 -4.98 1.75
N ALA A 105 8.37 -4.66 1.90
CA ALA A 105 7.35 -5.64 2.26
C ALA A 105 7.20 -6.73 1.17
N ALA A 106 7.11 -6.34 -0.10
CA ALA A 106 6.94 -7.26 -1.23
C ALA A 106 8.14 -8.21 -1.39
N VAL A 107 9.37 -7.69 -1.29
CA VAL A 107 10.60 -8.47 -1.37
C VAL A 107 10.68 -9.49 -0.24
N ARG A 108 10.38 -9.09 1.01
CA ARG A 108 10.39 -10.02 2.16
C ARG A 108 9.41 -11.17 1.95
N SER A 109 8.19 -10.86 1.52
CA SER A 109 7.17 -11.88 1.24
C SER A 109 7.58 -12.80 0.08
N ALA A 110 8.07 -12.24 -1.02
CA ALA A 110 8.52 -13.03 -2.18
C ALA A 110 9.70 -13.96 -1.81
N TYR A 111 10.67 -13.45 -1.05
CA TYR A 111 11.82 -14.23 -0.59
C TYR A 111 11.39 -15.41 0.27
N TYR A 112 10.52 -15.19 1.27
CA TYR A 112 10.01 -16.26 2.11
C TYR A 112 9.20 -17.29 1.32
N LEU A 113 8.34 -16.84 0.40
CA LEU A 113 7.51 -17.74 -0.39
C LEU A 113 8.33 -18.68 -1.27
N VAL A 114 9.43 -18.19 -1.85
CA VAL A 114 10.31 -18.96 -2.75
C VAL A 114 11.31 -19.81 -1.96
N THR A 115 12.00 -19.23 -0.98
CA THR A 115 13.12 -19.89 -0.30
C THR A 115 12.69 -20.68 0.95
N LYS A 116 11.47 -20.44 1.45
CA LYS A 116 10.97 -20.89 2.76
C LYS A 116 11.87 -20.48 3.93
N LYS A 117 12.69 -19.44 3.74
CA LYS A 117 13.58 -18.87 4.75
C LYS A 117 13.27 -17.40 4.93
N GLU A 118 13.48 -16.90 6.14
CA GLU A 118 13.40 -15.47 6.42
C GLU A 118 14.63 -14.75 5.85
N LEU A 119 14.43 -13.50 5.41
CA LEU A 119 15.52 -12.64 4.97
C LEU A 119 16.36 -12.22 6.20
N SER A 120 17.68 -12.44 6.16
CA SER A 120 18.56 -12.25 7.32
C SER A 120 18.70 -10.79 7.77
N ASP A 121 18.70 -9.83 6.84
CA ASP A 121 18.50 -8.41 7.16
C ASP A 121 17.12 -7.98 6.65
N ILE A 122 16.20 -7.85 7.61
CA ILE A 122 14.85 -7.33 7.43
C ILE A 122 14.89 -5.92 6.82
N ASN A 123 15.95 -5.14 7.04
CA ASN A 123 16.11 -3.79 6.50
C ASN A 123 16.76 -3.86 5.13
N PHE A 124 15.98 -3.75 4.06
CA PHE A 124 16.54 -3.54 2.73
C PHE A 124 17.06 -2.10 2.62
N LYS A 125 18.26 -1.86 3.16
CA LYS A 125 18.92 -0.54 3.21
C LYS A 125 18.94 0.18 1.86
N PRO A 126 19.12 -0.49 0.70
CA PRO A 126 19.06 0.20 -0.59
C PRO A 126 17.70 0.84 -0.89
N ALA A 127 16.57 0.38 -0.33
CA ALA A 127 15.27 1.03 -0.53
C ALA A 127 15.03 2.23 0.41
N ARG A 128 15.85 2.42 1.45
CA ARG A 128 15.66 3.44 2.49
C ARG A 128 16.43 4.73 2.17
N GLY A 129 15.99 5.88 2.69
CA GLY A 129 16.62 7.20 2.47
C GLY A 129 15.80 8.15 1.60
N LEU A 130 16.37 9.31 1.25
CA LEU A 130 15.72 10.37 0.47
C LEU A 130 16.30 10.55 -0.95
N GLU A 131 17.19 9.65 -1.37
CA GLU A 131 17.70 9.65 -2.74
C GLU A 131 16.57 9.48 -3.76
N GLY A 132 16.68 10.20 -4.89
CA GLY A 132 15.61 10.34 -5.87
C GLY A 132 15.28 9.04 -6.62
N VAL A 133 16.29 8.25 -6.95
CA VAL A 133 16.15 6.88 -7.45
C VAL A 133 17.07 6.02 -6.62
N LYS A 134 16.53 4.92 -6.10
CA LYS A 134 17.30 3.93 -5.37
C LYS A 134 17.22 2.61 -6.09
N GLU A 135 18.29 1.86 -6.05
CA GLU A 135 18.38 0.57 -6.74
C GLU A 135 18.95 -0.47 -5.79
N GLY A 136 18.59 -1.73 -6.02
CA GLY A 136 19.17 -2.82 -5.27
C GLY A 136 18.93 -4.17 -5.94
N GLU A 137 19.63 -5.17 -5.44
CA GLU A 137 19.50 -6.55 -5.88
C GLU A 137 19.28 -7.45 -4.67
N VAL A 138 18.37 -8.41 -4.82
CA VAL A 138 18.09 -9.43 -3.80
C VAL A 138 18.40 -10.78 -4.41
N ASP A 139 19.38 -11.49 -3.84
CA ASP A 139 19.73 -12.85 -4.24
C ASP A 139 18.89 -13.85 -3.44
N PHE A 140 18.19 -14.74 -4.14
CA PHE A 140 17.34 -15.75 -3.54
C PHE A 140 18.11 -17.05 -3.20
N GLY A 141 19.43 -17.07 -3.43
CA GLY A 141 20.32 -18.18 -3.10
C GLY A 141 20.17 -19.41 -4.01
N ASN A 142 19.28 -19.33 -5.00
CA ASN A 142 19.00 -20.37 -6.00
C ASN A 142 19.47 -19.94 -7.41
N GLY A 143 20.31 -18.90 -7.50
CA GLY A 143 20.75 -18.30 -8.77
C GLY A 143 19.81 -17.23 -9.32
N THR A 144 18.63 -17.03 -8.72
CA THR A 144 17.71 -15.95 -9.10
C THR A 144 18.04 -14.67 -8.37
N LYS A 145 18.40 -13.63 -9.13
CA LYS A 145 18.69 -12.28 -8.63
C LYS A 145 17.58 -11.32 -9.03
N ILE A 146 16.88 -10.78 -8.03
CA ILE A 146 15.79 -9.83 -8.23
C ILE A 146 16.33 -8.40 -8.10
N ARG A 147 16.57 -7.78 -9.25
CA ARG A 147 16.85 -6.34 -9.39
C ARG A 147 15.60 -5.49 -9.13
N ILE A 148 15.71 -4.49 -8.28
CA ILE A 148 14.62 -3.59 -7.90
C ILE A 148 15.04 -2.12 -7.96
N ALA A 149 14.09 -1.24 -8.22
CA ALA A 149 14.27 0.21 -8.12
C ALA A 149 13.16 0.84 -7.27
N VAL A 150 13.44 1.98 -6.64
CA VAL A 150 12.46 2.80 -5.93
C VAL A 150 12.63 4.23 -6.40
N ALA A 151 11.68 4.74 -7.18
CA ALA A 151 11.66 6.13 -7.61
C ALA A 151 10.89 6.98 -6.60
N HIS A 152 11.57 7.90 -5.92
CA HIS A 152 10.96 8.87 -5.02
C HIS A 152 10.75 10.20 -5.75
N GLN A 153 9.57 10.81 -5.62
CA GLN A 153 9.16 12.03 -6.33
C GLN A 153 9.00 11.87 -7.84
N MET A 154 8.01 12.57 -8.40
CA MET A 154 7.66 12.45 -9.82
C MET A 154 8.79 12.88 -10.77
N GLY A 155 9.64 13.83 -10.36
CA GLY A 155 10.76 14.30 -11.18
C GLY A 155 11.80 13.23 -11.51
N ASN A 156 11.85 12.14 -10.73
CA ASN A 156 12.79 11.04 -10.96
C ASN A 156 12.20 9.91 -11.81
N ILE A 157 10.88 9.90 -12.02
CA ILE A 157 10.18 8.83 -12.76
C ILE A 157 10.61 8.80 -14.22
N GLU A 158 10.71 9.97 -14.86
CA GLU A 158 11.05 10.06 -16.28
C GLU A 158 12.42 9.42 -16.57
N LYS A 159 13.40 9.69 -15.71
CA LYS A 159 14.74 9.10 -15.81
C LYS A 159 14.66 7.57 -15.78
N VAL A 160 14.02 7.00 -14.76
CA VAL A 160 13.89 5.53 -14.61
C VAL A 160 13.16 4.92 -15.80
N LEU A 161 12.09 5.55 -16.29
CA LEU A 161 11.35 5.05 -17.45
C LEU A 161 12.15 5.15 -18.75
N ASN A 162 12.95 6.20 -18.93
CA ASN A 162 13.82 6.34 -20.10
C ASN A 162 14.93 5.29 -20.10
N ASP A 163 15.51 4.96 -18.94
CA ASP A 163 16.50 3.89 -18.81
C ASP A 163 15.88 2.53 -19.17
N VAL A 164 14.66 2.24 -18.68
CA VAL A 164 13.90 1.02 -19.03
C VAL A 164 13.61 0.94 -20.53
N ARG A 165 13.19 2.06 -21.15
CA ARG A 165 12.93 2.12 -22.60
C ARG A 165 14.22 1.89 -23.41
N ALA A 166 15.31 2.53 -23.03
CA ALA A 166 16.60 2.37 -23.71
C ALA A 166 17.11 0.93 -23.63
N ALA A 167 16.98 0.27 -22.47
CA ALA A 167 17.33 -1.14 -22.33
C ALA A 167 16.47 -2.05 -23.21
N ARG A 168 15.15 -1.82 -23.22
CA ARG A 168 14.20 -2.54 -24.08
C ARG A 168 14.54 -2.36 -25.57
N ASP A 169 14.77 -1.13 -26.01
CA ASP A 169 15.01 -0.80 -27.42
C ASP A 169 16.38 -1.33 -27.89
N ALA A 170 17.34 -1.48 -26.97
CA ALA A 170 18.62 -2.15 -27.21
C ALA A 170 18.56 -3.69 -27.14
N GLY A 171 17.38 -4.29 -26.91
CA GLY A 171 17.20 -5.74 -26.79
C GLY A 171 17.88 -6.35 -25.55
N LYS A 172 18.16 -5.54 -24.52
CA LYS A 172 18.75 -6.01 -23.26
C LYS A 172 17.67 -6.58 -22.34
N GLU A 173 18.10 -7.35 -21.34
CA GLU A 173 17.21 -7.74 -20.26
C GLU A 173 16.62 -6.51 -19.54
N PRO A 174 15.41 -6.64 -18.97
CA PRO A 174 14.85 -5.61 -18.11
C PRO A 174 15.82 -5.22 -16.99
N LEU A 175 16.07 -3.91 -16.86
CA LEU A 175 16.94 -3.36 -15.83
C LEU A 175 16.46 -3.74 -14.43
N TYR A 176 15.15 -3.67 -14.19
CA TYR A 176 14.52 -3.99 -12.92
C TYR A 176 13.38 -4.99 -13.14
N HIS A 177 13.21 -5.91 -12.20
CA HIS A 177 12.07 -6.83 -12.15
C HIS A 177 10.87 -6.19 -11.42
N PHE A 178 11.14 -5.21 -10.54
CA PHE A 178 10.12 -4.45 -9.82
C PHE A 178 10.61 -3.01 -9.56
N ILE A 179 9.73 -2.03 -9.78
CA ILE A 179 9.97 -0.58 -9.61
C ILE A 179 8.89 -0.01 -8.69
#